data_AF-X0ZI75-F1
#
_entry.id   AF-X0ZI75-F1
#
_cell.length_a   1.000
_cell.length_b   1.000
_cell.length_c   1.000
_cell.angle_alpha   90.00
_cell.angle_beta   90.00
_cell.angle_gamma   90.00
#
_symmetry.space_group_name_H-M   'P 1'
#
loop_
_entity.id
_entity.type
_entity.pdbx_description
1 polymer ?
#
loop_
_entity_poly.entity_id
_entity_poly.type
_entity_poly.pdbx_seq_one_letter_code
_entity_poly.pdbx_strand_id
1 'polypeptide(L)'
;MGGGIYSSTSRSVRALKSGYDFKSTQEIFTERQINNAMSPYGVGIRESKDSVEHPESLAIVLALDETGSMGSIPHYLVKEGLPKIMENIINKNNIRDPQILFLGIGDHECDDSPLQVGQFESNDELLDH
;
A
#
# COMPACT_ATOMS: atom_id res chain seq x y z
N MET A 1 6.19 -9.49 -10.67
CA MET A 1 4.91 -8.76 -10.64
C MET A 1 3.81 -9.82 -10.56
N GLY A 2 2.96 -9.75 -9.55
CA GLY A 2 1.89 -10.73 -9.34
C GLY A 2 0.78 -10.55 -10.38
N GLY A 3 0.30 -11.66 -10.96
CA GLY A 3 -0.75 -11.67 -11.99
C GLY A 3 -2.18 -11.62 -11.45
N GLY A 4 -2.37 -10.95 -10.31
CA GLY A 4 -3.68 -10.81 -9.67
C GLY A 4 -4.32 -9.47 -10.00
N ILE A 5 -5.65 -9.41 -9.94
CA ILE A 5 -6.45 -8.21 -10.22
C ILE A 5 -6.98 -7.66 -8.89
N TYR A 6 -6.89 -6.34 -8.71
CA TYR A 6 -7.49 -5.68 -7.57
C TYR A 6 -9.01 -5.94 -7.48
N SER A 7 -9.49 -6.45 -6.33
CA SER A 7 -10.92 -6.66 -6.08
C SER A 7 -11.34 -6.16 -4.70
N SER A 8 -12.16 -5.11 -4.67
CA SER A 8 -12.66 -4.51 -3.42
C SER A 8 -13.41 -5.52 -2.53
N THR A 9 -14.13 -6.47 -3.13
CA THR A 9 -14.84 -7.53 -2.41
C THR A 9 -13.87 -8.51 -1.75
N SER A 10 -12.86 -8.98 -2.50
CA SER A 10 -11.84 -9.90 -1.98
C SER A 10 -11.02 -9.24 -0.86
N ARG A 11 -10.65 -7.96 -1.03
CA ARG A 11 -9.96 -7.17 0.01
C ARG A 11 -10.77 -7.05 1.28
N SER A 12 -12.06 -6.72 1.19
CA SER A 12 -12.96 -6.58 2.35
C SER A 12 -13.06 -7.87 3.16
N VAL A 13 -13.18 -9.02 2.48
CA VAL A 13 -13.22 -10.34 3.13
C VAL A 13 -11.89 -10.65 3.84
N ARG A 14 -10.75 -10.35 3.22
CA ARG A 14 -9.44 -10.54 3.84
C ARG A 14 -9.24 -9.61 5.03
N ALA A 15 -9.67 -8.35 4.94
CA ALA A 15 -9.56 -7.38 6.04
C ALA A 15 -10.34 -7.83 7.28
N LEU A 16 -11.57 -8.32 7.10
CA LEU A 16 -12.38 -8.91 8.17
C LEU A 16 -11.71 -10.15 8.77
N LYS A 17 -11.14 -11.02 7.94
CA LYS A 17 -10.43 -12.23 8.39
C LYS A 17 -9.16 -11.93 9.18
N SER A 18 -8.42 -10.89 8.79
CA SER A 18 -7.21 -10.41 9.50
C SER A 18 -7.53 -9.65 10.79
N GLY A 19 -8.82 -9.35 11.03
CA GLY A 19 -9.31 -8.71 12.23
C GLY A 19 -8.88 -7.26 12.36
N TYR A 20 -8.56 -6.58 11.25
CA TYR A 20 -8.10 -5.20 11.28
C TYR A 20 -9.07 -4.30 12.03
N ASP A 21 -10.39 -4.48 11.86
CA ASP A 21 -11.44 -3.72 12.56
C ASP A 21 -11.31 -3.74 14.09
N PHE A 22 -10.96 -4.89 14.67
CA PHE A 22 -10.95 -5.10 16.13
C PHE A 22 -9.58 -4.90 16.77
N LYS A 23 -8.50 -4.84 15.98
CA LYS A 23 -7.13 -4.63 16.46
C LYS A 23 -6.85 -3.15 16.72
N SER A 24 -6.15 -2.87 17.81
CA SER A 24 -5.59 -1.57 18.13
C SER A 24 -4.41 -1.22 17.22
N THR A 25 -4.06 0.07 17.13
CA THR A 25 -2.91 0.54 16.33
C THR A 25 -1.62 -0.23 16.66
N GLN A 26 -1.36 -0.51 17.93
CA GLN A 26 -0.17 -1.25 18.35
C GLN A 26 -0.19 -2.73 17.94
N GLU A 27 -1.37 -3.31 17.71
CA GLU A 27 -1.53 -4.69 17.24
C GLU A 27 -1.53 -4.81 15.71
N ILE A 28 -1.76 -3.70 15.00
CA ILE A 28 -1.67 -3.62 13.54
C ILE A 28 -0.24 -3.26 13.11
N PHE A 29 0.40 -2.32 13.81
CA PHE A 29 1.75 -1.86 13.53
C PHE A 29 2.72 -2.44 14.57
N THR A 30 3.02 -3.73 14.44
CA THR A 30 3.93 -4.44 15.35
C THR A 30 5.39 -4.36 14.93
N GLU A 31 5.64 -4.11 13.64
CA GLU A 31 6.98 -4.01 13.09
C GLU A 31 7.66 -2.71 13.53
N ARG A 32 8.89 -2.84 14.04
CA ARG A 32 9.73 -1.71 14.48
C ARG A 32 10.91 -1.45 13.56
N GLN A 33 11.10 -2.31 12.57
CA GLN A 33 12.13 -2.18 11.56
C GLN A 33 11.47 -2.17 10.19
N ILE A 34 12.12 -1.51 9.23
CA ILE A 34 11.66 -1.51 7.86
C ILE A 34 11.59 -2.94 7.32
N ASN A 35 10.47 -3.27 6.67
CA ASN A 35 10.35 -4.54 5.96
C ASN A 35 11.34 -4.54 4.78
N ASN A 36 12.07 -5.64 4.58
CA ASN A 36 13.04 -5.77 3.48
C ASN A 36 12.42 -5.48 2.10
N ALA A 37 11.16 -5.83 1.86
CA ALA A 37 10.47 -5.54 0.59
C ALA A 37 10.23 -4.03 0.37
N MET A 38 10.12 -3.29 1.47
CA MET A 38 9.90 -1.85 1.52
C MET A 38 11.21 -1.05 1.63
N SER A 39 12.36 -1.73 1.78
CA SER A 39 13.64 -1.05 1.91
C SER A 39 14.04 -0.36 0.60
N PRO A 40 14.40 0.94 0.61
CA PRO A 40 14.97 1.61 -0.55
C PRO A 40 16.43 1.19 -0.79
N TYR A 41 17.09 0.61 0.21
CA TYR A 41 18.53 0.34 0.15
C TYR A 41 18.86 -0.74 -0.90
N GLY A 42 19.82 -0.43 -1.77
CA GLY A 42 20.25 -1.34 -2.84
C GLY A 42 19.26 -1.49 -4.01
N VAL A 43 18.15 -0.75 -4.00
CA VAL A 43 17.18 -0.75 -5.10
C VAL A 43 17.58 0.28 -6.15
N GLY A 44 17.95 -0.19 -7.34
CA GLY A 44 18.30 0.68 -8.46
C GLY A 44 17.10 1.27 -9.19
N ILE A 45 16.05 0.47 -9.38
CA ILE A 45 14.85 0.83 -10.16
C ILE A 45 13.62 0.16 -9.54
N ARG A 46 12.50 0.91 -9.51
CA ARG A 46 11.15 0.37 -9.32
C ARG A 46 10.32 0.82 -10.52
N GLU A 47 9.81 -0.13 -11.30
CA GLU A 47 9.13 0.16 -12.56
C GLU A 47 7.70 -0.36 -12.57
N SER A 48 6.82 0.41 -13.20
CA SER A 48 5.51 -0.05 -13.64
C SER A 48 5.63 -0.36 -15.13
N LYS A 49 5.23 -1.57 -15.52
CA LYS A 49 5.46 -2.06 -16.89
C LYS A 49 4.27 -2.84 -17.40
N ASP A 50 3.95 -2.62 -18.67
CA ASP A 50 2.96 -3.39 -19.40
C ASP A 50 3.34 -4.87 -19.45
N SER A 51 2.33 -5.72 -19.30
CA SER A 51 2.46 -7.17 -19.39
C SER A 51 1.33 -7.75 -20.25
N VAL A 52 1.39 -9.06 -20.51
CA VAL A 52 0.30 -9.76 -21.21
C VAL A 52 -1.02 -9.68 -20.42
N GLU A 53 -0.93 -9.67 -19.10
CA GLU A 53 -2.07 -9.59 -18.18
C GLU A 53 -2.53 -8.15 -17.97
N HIS A 54 -1.62 -7.18 -18.10
CA HIS A 54 -1.85 -5.75 -17.87
C HIS A 54 -1.29 -4.91 -19.02
N PRO A 55 -1.98 -4.86 -20.18
CA PRO A 55 -1.44 -4.25 -21.40
C PRO A 55 -1.41 -2.72 -21.41
N GLU A 56 -2.20 -2.04 -20.56
CA GLU A 56 -2.25 -0.56 -20.50
C GLU A 56 -1.96 -0.06 -19.06
N SER A 57 -0.78 -0.40 -18.55
CA SER A 57 -0.43 -0.19 -17.15
C SER A 57 -0.38 1.28 -16.76
N LEU A 58 -1.07 1.64 -15.68
CA LEU A 58 -1.05 2.98 -15.11
C LEU A 58 -0.36 2.97 -13.74
N ALA A 59 0.81 3.60 -13.69
CA ALA A 59 1.57 3.77 -12.45
C ALA A 59 0.88 4.76 -11.51
N ILE A 60 0.58 4.33 -10.29
CA ILE A 60 -0.02 5.14 -9.24
C ILE A 60 0.85 5.02 -7.99
N VAL A 61 1.29 6.14 -7.45
CA VAL A 61 2.06 6.19 -6.20
C VAL A 61 1.18 6.74 -5.11
N LEU A 62 0.98 5.95 -4.05
CA LEU A 62 0.32 6.40 -2.83
C LEU A 62 1.37 6.64 -1.76
N ALA A 63 1.69 7.92 -1.54
CA ALA A 63 2.60 8.37 -0.50
C ALA A 63 1.83 8.73 0.78
N LEU A 64 2.13 8.02 1.85
CA LEU A 64 1.62 8.24 3.19
C LEU A 64 2.69 8.98 3.99
N ASP A 65 2.28 10.09 4.60
CA ASP A 65 3.09 10.77 5.60
C ASP A 65 2.98 9.97 6.91
N GLU A 66 4.13 9.60 7.46
CA GLU A 66 4.28 8.80 8.69
C GLU A 66 4.92 9.64 9.81
N THR A 67 5.00 10.97 9.65
CA THR A 67 5.54 11.86 10.69
C THR A 67 4.68 11.80 11.95
N GLY A 68 5.30 12.05 13.11
CA GLY A 68 4.61 11.99 14.41
C GLY A 68 3.36 12.87 14.56
N SER A 69 3.17 13.85 13.66
CA SER A 69 1.96 14.69 13.60
C SER A 69 0.69 13.95 13.19
N MET A 70 0.84 12.82 12.48
CA MET A 70 -0.26 12.00 11.97
C MET A 70 -1.06 11.29 13.07
N GLY A 71 -0.47 11.02 14.23
CA GLY A 71 -1.18 10.46 15.39
C GLY A 71 -2.00 9.20 15.06
N SER A 72 -3.34 9.31 15.10
CA SER A 72 -4.27 8.21 14.80
C SER A 72 -4.74 8.14 13.35
N ILE A 73 -4.34 9.09 12.49
CA ILE A 73 -4.73 9.14 11.07
C ILE A 73 -4.27 7.90 10.29
N PRO A 74 -3.04 7.36 10.46
CA PRO A 74 -2.59 6.20 9.71
C PRO A 74 -3.48 4.98 9.98
N HIS A 75 -3.97 4.84 11.22
CA HIS A 75 -4.91 3.79 11.59
C HIS A 75 -6.27 3.93 10.88
N TYR A 76 -6.82 5.14 10.85
CA TYR A 76 -8.06 5.41 10.11
C TYR A 76 -7.87 5.21 8.61
N LEU A 77 -6.73 5.65 8.07
CA LEU A 77 -6.41 5.56 6.67
C LEU A 77 -6.28 4.09 6.24
N VAL A 78 -5.61 3.23 7.01
CA VAL A 78 -5.54 1.79 6.70
C VAL A 78 -6.90 1.09 6.78
N LYS A 79 -7.72 1.42 7.80
CA LYS A 79 -9.03 0.79 7.99
C LYS A 79 -10.08 1.22 6.97
N GLU A 80 -10.21 2.53 6.78
CA GLU A 80 -11.35 3.14 6.09
C GLU A 80 -10.93 3.87 4.82
N GLY A 81 -9.75 4.48 4.83
CA GLY A 81 -9.27 5.36 3.76
C GLY A 81 -8.80 4.59 2.52
N LEU A 82 -7.86 3.65 2.70
CA LEU A 82 -7.24 2.89 1.62
C LEU A 82 -8.27 2.13 0.77
N PRO A 83 -9.23 1.38 1.35
CA PRO A 83 -10.23 0.69 0.54
C PRO A 83 -11.05 1.64 -0.33
N LYS A 84 -11.45 2.79 0.23
CA LYS A 84 -12.24 3.81 -0.49
C LYS A 84 -11.43 4.54 -1.55
N ILE A 85 -10.16 4.86 -1.27
CA ILE A 85 -9.24 5.49 -2.24
C ILE A 85 -9.08 4.55 -3.43
N MET A 86 -8.79 3.29 -3.17
CA MET A 86 -8.64 2.28 -4.21
C MET A 86 -9.92 2.06 -5.00
N GLU A 87 -11.08 1.95 -4.33
CA GLU A 87 -12.37 1.84 -5.00
C GLU A 87 -12.64 3.05 -5.92
N ASN A 88 -12.36 4.27 -5.45
CA ASN A 88 -12.57 5.48 -6.25
C ASN A 88 -11.61 5.54 -7.44
N ILE A 89 -10.32 5.25 -7.23
CA ILE A 89 -9.32 5.31 -8.30
C ILE A 89 -9.61 4.24 -9.35
N ILE A 90 -9.82 2.99 -8.92
CA ILE A 90 -9.91 1.85 -9.82
C ILE A 90 -11.30 1.77 -10.46
N ASN A 91 -12.36 1.81 -9.66
CA ASN A 91 -13.72 1.57 -10.16
C ASN A 91 -14.38 2.81 -10.75
N LYS A 92 -14.16 4.02 -10.20
CA LYS A 92 -14.87 5.22 -10.70
C LYS A 92 -14.19 5.89 -11.89
N ASN A 93 -12.87 5.81 -11.99
CA ASN A 93 -12.14 6.40 -13.13
C ASN A 93 -11.93 5.41 -14.29
N ASN A 94 -12.44 4.18 -14.17
CA ASN A 94 -12.33 3.13 -15.18
C ASN A 94 -10.89 2.89 -15.64
N ILE A 95 -9.95 2.89 -14.68
CA ILE A 95 -8.54 2.58 -14.94
C ILE A 95 -8.46 1.07 -15.17
N ARG A 96 -7.98 0.67 -16.36
CA ARG A 96 -7.98 -0.73 -16.80
C ARG A 96 -6.93 -1.57 -16.09
N ASP A 97 -5.69 -1.09 -16.05
CA ASP A 97 -4.55 -1.81 -15.49
C ASP A 97 -3.79 -0.95 -14.47
N PRO A 98 -4.38 -0.65 -13.30
CA PRO A 98 -3.69 0.11 -12.27
C PRO A 98 -2.54 -0.71 -11.67
N GLN A 99 -1.36 -0.10 -11.58
CA GLN A 99 -0.23 -0.63 -10.81
C GLN A 99 0.09 0.36 -9.70
N ILE A 100 0.04 -0.11 -8.46
CA ILE A 100 0.05 0.77 -7.29
C ILE A 100 1.28 0.48 -6.45
N LEU A 101 1.99 1.55 -6.11
CA LEU A 101 3.13 1.53 -5.23
C LEU A 101 2.80 2.30 -3.96
N PHE A 102 3.13 1.73 -2.81
CA PHE A 102 3.00 2.39 -1.51
C PHE A 102 4.33 2.99 -1.09
N LEU A 103 4.28 4.22 -0.60
CA LEU A 103 5.42 4.97 -0.11
C LEU A 103 5.10 5.50 1.29
N GLY A 104 5.98 5.27 2.25
CA GLY A 104 5.96 5.92 3.56
C GLY A 104 7.03 7.00 3.61
N ILE A 105 6.63 8.22 3.97
CA ILE A 105 7.53 9.38 4.14
C ILE A 105 7.47 9.81 5.60
N GLY A 106 8.55 9.54 6.33
CA GLY A 106 8.74 9.95 7.71
C GLY A 106 9.71 11.13 7.86
N ASP A 107 10.11 11.40 9.09
CA ASP A 107 11.08 12.43 9.44
C ASP A 107 12.51 11.87 9.43
N HIS A 108 13.37 12.45 8.59
CA HIS A 108 14.78 12.06 8.50
C HIS A 108 15.64 12.31 9.75
N GLU A 109 15.21 13.20 10.66
CA GLU A 109 15.98 13.50 11.89
C GLU A 109 15.62 12.54 13.03
N CYS A 110 14.38 12.04 13.05
CA CYS A 110 13.84 11.29 14.17
C CYS A 110 13.57 9.81 13.85
N ASP A 111 13.34 9.46 12.59
CA ASP A 111 12.96 8.10 12.20
C ASP A 111 14.16 7.29 11.71
N ASP A 112 14.26 6.05 12.18
CA ASP A 112 15.29 5.09 11.73
C ASP A 112 15.10 4.66 10.25
N SER A 113 13.93 4.91 9.68
CA SER A 113 13.56 4.52 8.32
C SER A 113 12.61 5.56 7.70
N PRO A 114 13.14 6.76 7.38
CA PRO A 114 12.34 7.91 6.95
C PRO A 114 11.78 7.75 5.53
N LEU A 115 12.27 6.78 4.77
CA LEU A 115 11.75 6.43 3.46
C LEU A 115 11.50 4.92 3.41
N GLN A 116 10.24 4.57 3.12
CA GLN A 116 9.82 3.20 2.89
C GLN A 116 9.12 3.15 1.54
N VAL A 117 9.50 2.23 0.67
CA VAL A 117 9.04 2.21 -0.72
C VAL A 117 8.76 0.78 -1.15
N GLY A 118 7.49 0.48 -1.46
CA GLY A 118 7.06 -0.80 -2.01
C GLY A 118 7.37 -0.94 -3.50
N GLN A 119 7.09 -2.09 -4.11
CA GLN A 119 7.11 -2.22 -5.57
C GLN A 119 5.77 -1.81 -6.16
N PHE A 120 5.72 -1.59 -7.48
CA PHE A 120 4.45 -1.45 -8.19
C PHE A 120 3.76 -2.82 -8.25
N GLU A 121 2.53 -2.86 -7.76
CA GLU A 121 1.74 -4.09 -7.70
C GLU A 121 0.39 -3.90 -8.40
N SER A 122 0.00 -4.89 -9.20
CA SER A 122 -1.33 -4.97 -9.83
C SER A 122 -2.35 -5.70 -8.96
N ASN A 123 -1.88 -6.41 -7.94
CA ASN A 123 -2.66 -7.30 -7.08
C ASN A 123 -2.91 -6.71 -5.69
N ASP A 124 -4.02 -7.09 -5.06
CA ASP A 124 -4.46 -6.60 -3.76
C ASP A 124 -4.13 -7.54 -2.58
N GLU A 125 -3.52 -8.70 -2.85
CA GLU A 125 -3.17 -9.70 -1.83
C GLU A 125 -1.94 -9.31 -1.00
N LEU A 126 -1.01 -8.54 -1.57
CA LEU A 126 0.19 -8.08 -0.85
C LEU A 126 -0.11 -6.92 0.12
N LEU A 127 -1.30 -6.31 0.03
CA LEU A 127 -1.77 -5.27 0.95
C LEU A 127 -2.13 -5.78 2.36
N ASP A 128 -2.15 -7.10 2.54
CA ASP A 128 -2.52 -7.77 3.78
C ASP A 128 -1.33 -8.24 4.61
N HIS A 129 -0.09 -8.05 4.11
CA HIS A 129 1.16 -8.59 4.66
C HIS A 129 2.14 -7.50 5.08
#